data_AF-A0A021VKQ2-F1
#
_entry.id   AF-A0A021VKQ2-F1
#
_cell.length_a   1.000
_cell.length_b   1.000
_cell.length_c   1.000
_cell.angle_alpha   90.00
_cell.angle_beta   90.00
_cell.angle_gamma   90.00
#
_symmetry.space_group_name_H-M   'P 1'
#
loop_
_entity.id
_entity.type
_entity.pdbx_description
1 polymer ?
#
loop_
_entity_poly.entity_id
_entity_poly.type
_entity_poly.pdbx_seq_one_letter_code
_entity_poly.pdbx_strand_id
1 'polypeptide(L)'
;SYQPADGRSLVNMPLIVYTDPTPQTLTTTVLGTPVTVRATPTHYTWDFGDTQPPLTTTDPGAPYPTHTLSHPYPAPGTYTLQLTTTWHGHYQVTDTGPWTPIDGTATTTSAPITITVEEATPRLVARP
;
A
#
# COMPACT_ATOMS: atom_id res chain seq x y z
N SER A 1 -4.79 -2.22 -1.43
CA SER A 1 -6.27 -2.14 -1.37
C SER A 1 -6.68 -1.10 -0.35
N TYR A 2 -7.93 -0.64 -0.40
CA TYR A 2 -8.47 0.33 0.56
C TYR A 2 -9.95 0.05 0.81
N GLN A 3 -10.48 0.53 1.93
CA GLN A 3 -11.88 0.38 2.30
C GLN A 3 -12.48 1.69 2.84
N PRO A 4 -13.74 2.01 2.49
CA PRO A 4 -14.69 1.20 1.70
C PRO A 4 -14.36 1.14 0.18
N ALA A 5 -14.71 0.02 -0.46
CA ALA A 5 -14.26 -0.34 -1.83
C ALA A 5 -15.03 0.36 -2.96
N ASP A 6 -15.99 1.23 -2.63
CA ASP A 6 -16.87 1.95 -3.56
C ASP A 6 -16.36 3.37 -3.91
N GLY A 7 -15.20 3.77 -3.38
CA GLY A 7 -14.59 5.07 -3.66
C GLY A 7 -15.36 6.26 -3.08
N ARG A 8 -16.40 6.00 -2.29
CA ARG A 8 -17.21 7.01 -1.57
C ARG A 8 -16.93 6.86 -0.08
N SER A 9 -16.07 7.72 0.45
CA SER A 9 -15.99 7.86 1.90
C SER A 9 -16.97 8.94 2.34
N LEU A 10 -17.89 8.59 3.24
CA LEU A 10 -18.65 9.60 3.99
C LEU A 10 -17.65 10.38 4.86
N VAL A 11 -17.74 11.71 4.88
CA VAL A 11 -16.99 12.55 5.83
C VAL A 11 -17.20 12.00 7.24
N ASN A 12 -16.11 11.93 8.00
CA ASN A 12 -15.95 11.23 9.29
C ASN A 12 -15.74 9.70 9.28
N MET A 13 -15.59 9.03 8.13
CA MET A 13 -15.07 7.66 8.12
C MET A 13 -13.58 7.63 7.70
N PRO A 14 -12.66 7.20 8.58
CA PRO A 14 -11.25 7.11 8.23
C PRO A 14 -11.04 6.04 7.14
N LEU A 15 -10.24 6.36 6.14
CA LEU A 15 -9.90 5.45 5.05
C LEU A 15 -8.96 4.36 5.59
N ILE A 16 -9.38 3.10 5.53
CA ILE A 16 -8.52 1.96 5.91
C ILE A 16 -7.66 1.59 4.70
N VAL A 17 -6.34 1.47 4.89
CA VAL A 17 -5.39 1.08 3.84
C VAL A 17 -4.62 -0.17 4.24
N TYR A 18 -4.38 -1.05 3.29
CA TYR A 18 -3.58 -2.26 3.50
C TYR A 18 -3.05 -2.82 2.16
N THR A 19 -2.00 -3.63 2.24
CA THR A 19 -1.39 -4.30 1.09
C THR A 19 -1.02 -5.75 1.39
N ASP A 20 -0.79 -6.54 0.35
CA ASP A 20 -0.25 -7.89 0.48
C ASP A 20 1.26 -7.83 0.77
N PRO A 21 1.75 -8.38 1.90
CA PRO A 21 3.16 -8.41 2.24
C PRO A 21 3.92 -9.61 1.64
N THR A 22 3.27 -10.42 0.80
CA THR A 22 3.87 -11.67 0.29
C THR A 22 5.10 -11.38 -0.56
N PRO A 23 6.24 -12.06 -0.31
CA PRO A 23 7.43 -11.97 -1.15
C PRO A 23 7.12 -12.36 -2.60
N GLN A 24 7.72 -11.64 -3.54
CA GLN A 24 7.56 -11.87 -4.97
C GLN A 24 8.78 -12.61 -5.51
N THR A 25 8.57 -13.59 -6.38
CA THR A 25 9.64 -14.33 -7.04
C THR A 25 9.60 -14.08 -8.53
N LEU A 26 10.75 -13.74 -9.10
CA LEU A 26 10.96 -13.51 -10.53
C LEU A 26 12.11 -14.38 -11.01
N THR A 27 11.91 -15.13 -12.08
CA THR A 27 13.00 -15.78 -12.80
C THR A 27 13.36 -14.93 -14.01
N THR A 28 14.65 -14.64 -14.16
CA THR A 28 15.21 -13.84 -15.26
C THR A 28 16.53 -14.41 -15.73
N THR A 29 17.13 -13.80 -16.74
CA THR A 29 18.44 -14.19 -17.26
C THR A 29 19.39 -13.00 -17.16
N VAL A 30 20.55 -13.20 -16.53
CA VAL A 30 21.60 -12.19 -16.38
C VAL A 30 22.83 -12.70 -17.13
N LEU A 31 23.26 -11.98 -18.17
CA LEU A 31 24.40 -12.37 -19.00
C LEU A 31 24.32 -13.82 -19.52
N GLY A 32 23.12 -14.27 -19.89
CA GLY A 32 22.88 -15.63 -20.37
C GLY A 32 22.73 -16.70 -19.27
N THR A 33 22.85 -16.34 -17.99
CA THR A 33 22.69 -17.26 -16.86
C THR A 33 21.30 -17.09 -16.22
N PRO A 34 20.52 -18.16 -16.02
CA PRO A 34 19.27 -18.11 -15.28
C PRO A 34 19.49 -17.72 -13.80
N VAL A 35 18.72 -16.74 -13.35
CA VAL A 35 18.74 -16.23 -11.98
C VAL A 35 17.30 -16.09 -11.49
N THR A 36 17.03 -16.63 -10.32
CA THR A 36 15.76 -16.42 -9.62
C THR A 36 15.99 -15.40 -8.51
N VAL A 37 15.16 -14.35 -8.51
CA VAL A 37 15.17 -13.25 -7.54
C VAL A 37 13.94 -13.38 -6.67
N ARG A 38 14.12 -13.30 -5.35
CA ARG A 38 13.05 -13.17 -4.36
C ARG A 38 13.11 -11.80 -3.73
N ALA A 39 12.09 -10.99 -3.96
CA ALA A 39 11.92 -9.67 -3.40
C ALA A 39 10.94 -9.71 -2.22
N THR A 40 11.41 -9.31 -1.04
CA THR A 40 10.60 -9.24 0.19
C THR A 40 10.30 -7.77 0.48
N PRO A 41 9.03 -7.38 0.66
CA PRO A 41 8.69 -6.01 1.01
C PRO A 41 9.11 -5.74 2.46
N THR A 42 9.69 -4.57 2.71
CA THR A 42 10.18 -4.19 4.05
C THR A 42 9.54 -2.92 4.58
N HIS A 43 9.17 -1.98 3.70
CA HIS A 43 8.52 -0.73 4.09
C HIS A 43 7.45 -0.33 3.08
N TYR A 44 6.43 0.36 3.59
CA TYR A 44 5.28 0.88 2.87
C TYR A 44 5.18 2.37 3.14
N THR A 45 5.14 3.17 2.08
CA THR A 45 4.96 4.63 2.15
C THR A 45 3.66 4.98 1.44
N TRP A 46 2.66 5.41 2.21
CA TRP A 46 1.35 5.82 1.72
C TRP A 46 1.31 7.34 1.59
N ASP A 47 1.13 7.82 0.36
CA ASP A 47 0.81 9.20 0.06
C ASP A 47 -0.71 9.33 -0.16
N PHE A 48 -1.37 10.10 0.69
CA PHE A 48 -2.83 10.27 0.67
C PHE A 48 -3.30 11.41 -0.24
N GLY A 49 -2.38 12.22 -0.78
CA GLY A 49 -2.68 13.31 -1.70
C GLY A 49 -3.38 14.52 -1.08
N ASP A 50 -3.41 14.64 0.26
CA ASP A 50 -4.05 15.73 1.01
C ASP A 50 -3.06 16.78 1.52
N THR A 51 -1.85 16.82 0.95
CA THR A 51 -0.70 17.68 1.34
C THR A 51 -0.05 17.36 2.68
N GLN A 52 -0.59 16.41 3.45
CA GLN A 52 0.10 15.94 4.66
C GLN A 52 1.32 15.07 4.29
N PRO A 53 2.31 14.96 5.19
CA PRO A 53 3.43 14.04 4.97
C PRO A 53 2.93 12.59 4.77
N PRO A 54 3.57 11.82 3.87
CA PRO A 54 3.25 10.41 3.69
C PRO A 54 3.43 9.59 4.97
N LEU A 55 2.60 8.56 5.14
CA LEU A 55 2.73 7.58 6.21
C LEU A 55 3.72 6.49 5.80
N THR A 56 4.86 6.41 6.49
CA THR A 56 5.85 5.34 6.30
C THR A 56 5.80 4.35 7.45
N THR A 57 5.68 3.06 7.14
CA THR A 57 5.54 1.98 8.14
C THR A 57 6.11 0.65 7.63
N THR A 58 6.37 -0.29 8.54
CA THR A 58 6.67 -1.70 8.24
C THR A 58 5.44 -2.61 8.34
N ASP A 59 4.35 -2.10 8.92
CA ASP A 59 3.07 -2.80 8.99
C ASP A 59 2.37 -2.74 7.62
N PRO A 60 2.01 -3.87 6.98
CA PRO A 60 1.27 -3.86 5.73
C PRO A 60 -0.18 -3.38 5.86
N GLY A 61 -0.67 -3.18 7.09
CA GLY A 61 -2.07 -2.90 7.35
C GLY A 61 -2.91 -4.17 7.44
N ALA A 62 -4.17 -4.00 7.82
CA ALA A 62 -5.16 -5.07 7.84
C ALA A 62 -6.54 -4.53 7.44
N PRO A 63 -7.42 -5.36 6.86
CA PRO A 63 -8.80 -4.97 6.61
C PRO A 63 -9.60 -4.87 7.92
N TYR A 64 -10.75 -4.21 7.85
CA TYR A 64 -11.75 -4.24 8.94
C TYR A 64 -12.16 -5.70 9.26
N PRO A 65 -12.46 -6.07 10.52
CA PRO A 65 -12.49 -5.23 11.73
C PRO A 65 -11.14 -5.00 12.39
N THR A 66 -10.12 -5.80 12.08
CA THR A 66 -8.83 -5.81 12.76
C THR A 66 -7.81 -4.85 12.14
N HIS A 67 -8.28 -3.81 11.46
CA HIS A 67 -7.43 -2.85 10.78
C HIS A 67 -6.40 -2.21 11.71
N THR A 68 -5.22 -1.93 11.17
CA THR A 68 -4.11 -1.32 11.92
C THR A 68 -3.68 0.04 11.36
N LEU A 69 -4.00 0.32 10.09
CA LEU A 69 -3.69 1.59 9.44
C LEU A 69 -4.98 2.25 8.95
N SER A 70 -5.13 3.53 9.25
CA SER A 70 -6.19 4.35 8.68
C SER A 70 -5.77 5.82 8.59
N HIS A 71 -6.41 6.57 7.69
CA HIS A 71 -6.14 7.99 7.48
C HIS A 71 -7.44 8.79 7.38
N PRO A 72 -7.66 9.80 8.23
CA PRO A 72 -8.78 10.72 8.10
C PRO A 72 -8.44 11.84 7.09
N TYR A 73 -9.32 12.09 6.13
CA TYR A 73 -9.21 13.27 5.27
C TYR A 73 -9.74 14.52 5.99
N PRO A 74 -9.05 15.67 5.91
CA PRO A 74 -9.40 16.87 6.67
C PRO A 74 -10.62 17.61 6.12
N ALA A 75 -10.95 17.42 4.83
CA ALA A 75 -12.03 18.13 4.16
C ALA A 75 -12.66 17.27 3.05
N PRO A 76 -13.87 17.63 2.59
CA PRO A 76 -14.43 17.10 1.35
C PRO A 76 -13.54 17.46 0.16
N GLY A 77 -13.45 16.56 -0.81
CA GLY A 77 -12.64 16.76 -1.98
C GLY A 77 -12.29 15.47 -2.71
N THR A 78 -11.47 15.62 -3.75
CA THR A 78 -10.92 14.50 -4.51
C THR A 78 -9.43 14.42 -4.24
N TYR A 79 -8.99 13.25 -3.77
CA TYR A 79 -7.61 12.98 -3.40
C TYR A 79 -7.05 11.82 -4.22
N THR A 80 -5.72 11.76 -4.32
CA THR A 80 -5.02 10.65 -5.00
C THR A 80 -4.20 9.89 -3.98
N LEU A 81 -4.55 8.62 -3.78
CA LEU A 81 -3.82 7.68 -2.94
C LEU A 81 -2.77 6.93 -3.78
N GLN A 82 -1.52 6.89 -3.31
CA GLN A 82 -0.45 6.08 -3.89
C GLN A 82 0.32 5.33 -2.79
N LEU A 83 0.70 4.09 -3.08
CA LEU A 83 1.60 3.29 -2.26
C LEU A 83 2.95 3.16 -2.96
N THR A 84 4.03 3.49 -2.25
CA THR A 84 5.38 3.07 -2.62
C THR A 84 5.86 1.99 -1.66
N THR A 85 6.23 0.83 -2.20
CA THR A 85 6.79 -0.30 -1.44
C THR A 85 8.29 -0.39 -1.67
N THR A 86 9.05 -0.50 -0.58
CA THR A 86 10.49 -0.77 -0.60
C THR A 86 10.75 -2.25 -0.40
N TRP A 87 11.66 -2.81 -1.18
CA TRP A 87 11.95 -4.23 -1.26
C TRP A 87 13.42 -4.53 -0.99
N HIS A 88 13.68 -5.61 -0.27
CA HIS A 88 14.98 -6.25 -0.18
C HIS A 88 14.99 -7.51 -1.03
N GLY A 89 16.07 -7.75 -1.76
CA GLY A 89 16.19 -8.88 -2.67
C GLY A 89 17.16 -9.93 -2.17
N HIS A 90 16.90 -11.18 -2.51
CA HIS A 90 17.90 -12.23 -2.60
C HIS A 90 17.86 -12.82 -4.01
N TYR A 91 18.97 -13.37 -4.49
CA TYR A 91 19.02 -14.08 -5.75
C TYR A 91 19.64 -15.48 -5.59
N GLN A 92 19.27 -16.38 -6.48
CA GLN A 92 19.78 -17.73 -6.59
C GLN A 92 20.14 -18.00 -8.05
N VAL A 93 21.34 -18.50 -8.29
CA VAL A 93 21.80 -18.88 -9.64
C VAL A 93 21.37 -20.32 -9.92
N THR A 94 20.82 -20.56 -11.11
CA THR A 94 20.41 -21.88 -11.62
C THR A 94 19.51 -22.70 -10.68
N ASP A 95 18.70 -22.04 -9.84
CA ASP A 95 17.72 -22.61 -8.90
C ASP A 95 18.24 -23.71 -7.96
N THR A 96 19.57 -23.82 -7.82
CA THR A 96 20.24 -24.93 -7.13
C THR A 96 21.30 -24.44 -6.14
N GLY A 97 21.73 -23.18 -6.22
CA GLY A 97 22.69 -22.57 -5.29
C GLY A 97 22.07 -22.02 -4.00
N PRO A 98 22.87 -21.48 -3.06
CA PRO A 98 22.34 -20.73 -1.93
C PRO A 98 21.71 -19.39 -2.36
N TRP A 99 20.74 -18.91 -1.61
CA TRP A 99 20.24 -17.54 -1.76
C TRP A 99 21.31 -16.54 -1.30
N THR A 100 21.67 -15.62 -2.17
CA THR A 100 22.63 -14.54 -1.91
C THR A 100 21.88 -13.21 -1.78
N PRO A 101 22.15 -12.39 -0.75
CA PRO A 101 21.51 -11.08 -0.63
C PRO A 101 21.89 -10.16 -1.79
N ILE A 102 20.95 -9.30 -2.19
CA ILE A 102 21.21 -8.20 -3.10
C ILE A 102 21.50 -6.96 -2.25
N ASP A 103 22.63 -6.32 -2.48
CA ASP A 103 22.96 -5.06 -1.81
C ASP A 103 22.02 -3.93 -2.26
N GLY A 104 21.52 -3.18 -1.29
CA GLY A 104 20.58 -2.08 -1.53
C GLY A 104 19.11 -2.50 -1.55
N THR A 105 18.26 -1.63 -2.07
CA THR A 105 16.82 -1.81 -2.10
C THR A 105 16.26 -1.43 -3.46
N ALA A 106 15.08 -1.96 -3.79
CA ALA A 106 14.28 -1.52 -4.93
C ALA A 106 12.96 -0.92 -4.44
N THR A 107 12.33 -0.08 -5.26
CA THR A 107 11.01 0.46 -4.97
C THR A 107 10.03 0.19 -6.10
N THR A 108 8.76 0.01 -5.74
CA THR A 108 7.64 -0.03 -6.69
C THR A 108 6.57 0.93 -6.23
N THR A 109 5.99 1.69 -7.16
CA THR A 109 4.85 2.57 -6.87
C THR A 109 3.59 2.01 -7.51
N SER A 110 2.50 1.96 -6.76
CA SER A 110 1.20 1.51 -7.26
C SER A 110 0.64 2.49 -8.29
N ALA A 111 -0.29 2.00 -9.12
CA ALA A 111 -1.16 2.91 -9.85
C ALA A 111 -1.90 3.84 -8.86
N PRO A 112 -2.13 5.11 -9.24
CA PRO A 112 -2.87 6.04 -8.40
C PRO A 112 -4.33 5.61 -8.28
N ILE A 113 -4.89 5.82 -7.09
CA ILE A 113 -6.29 5.56 -6.79
C ILE A 113 -6.95 6.88 -6.44
N THR A 114 -8.03 7.21 -7.14
CA THR A 114 -8.83 8.40 -6.82
C THR A 114 -9.80 8.12 -5.68
N ILE A 115 -9.75 8.93 -4.64
CA ILE A 115 -10.65 8.88 -3.48
C ILE A 115 -11.53 10.13 -3.49
N THR A 116 -12.85 9.94 -3.39
CA THR A 116 -13.80 11.04 -3.24
C THR A 116 -14.33 11.07 -1.82
N VAL A 117 -14.14 12.20 -1.14
CA VAL A 117 -14.57 12.46 0.23
C VAL A 117 -15.74 13.45 0.17
N GLU A 118 -16.92 13.03 0.64
CA GLU A 118 -18.15 13.83 0.57
C GLU A 118 -18.65 14.19 1.98
N GLU A 119 -19.20 15.39 2.18
CA GLU A 119 -19.80 15.77 3.47
C GLU A 119 -20.90 14.80 3.90
N ALA A 120 -20.79 14.26 5.11
CA ALA A 120 -21.86 13.57 5.78
C ALA A 120 -22.79 14.65 6.32
N THR A 121 -23.93 14.89 5.67
CA THR A 121 -24.99 15.70 6.29
C THR A 121 -25.61 14.91 7.44
N PRO A 122 -25.42 15.28 8.72
CA PRO A 122 -26.15 14.65 9.80
C PRO A 122 -27.62 15.04 9.68
N ARG A 123 -28.51 14.07 9.44
CA ARG A 123 -29.94 14.29 9.66
C ARG A 123 -30.28 13.97 11.11
N LEU A 124 -30.50 15.00 11.90
CA LEU A 124 -31.14 14.86 13.21
C LEU A 124 -32.64 14.65 12.96
N VAL A 125 -33.12 13.41 13.09
CA VAL A 125 -34.56 13.15 13.18
C VAL A 125 -35.04 13.59 14.56
N ALA A 126 -35.61 14.80 14.66
CA ALA A 126 -36.45 15.12 15.80
C ALA A 126 -37.69 14.21 15.74
N ARG A 127 -37.87 13.34 16.75
CA ARG A 127 -39.09 12.54 16.89
C ARG A 127 -40.20 13.41 17.50
N PRO A 128 -41.44 13.35 16.97
CA PRO A 128 -42.59 14.05 17.51
C PRO A 128 -43.04 13.51 18.88
#